data_AF-A0A545UCV0-F1
#
_entry.id   AF-A0A545UCV0-F1
#
_cell.length_a   1.000
_cell.length_b   1.000
_cell.length_c   1.000
_cell.angle_alpha   90.00
_cell.angle_beta   90.00
_cell.angle_gamma   90.00
#
_symmetry.space_group_name_H-M   'P 1'
#
loop_
_entity.id
_entity.type
_entity.pdbx_description
1 polymer ?
#
loop_
_entity_poly.entity_id
_entity_poly.type
_entity_poly.pdbx_seq_one_letter_code
_entity_poly.pdbx_strand_id
1 'polypeptide(L)'
;MNNEDWILASDDELLASIEKHEGNKAAIYAQLRDGRLKAAKNCDAQYCMNNNTWPAYIDSEGLDTVGIGHLITGNEPYDCYAGVSDQDVMMQLSQDVEQHLGSAKKLTRQYGMNIGGNYVVQRFMTELCFNIGHGGYSKFKNGLRKLTAAVNRTGEYTYSHAADEHLDSKWARQVHQRARNMVNTLRALDDI
;
A
#
# COMPACT_ATOMS: atom_id res chain seq x y z
N MET A 1 -9.83 -28.55 1.82
CA MET A 1 -9.72 -27.60 0.69
C MET A 1 -8.85 -26.45 1.17
N ASN A 2 -7.58 -26.41 0.75
CA ASN A 2 -6.66 -25.31 1.05
C ASN A 2 -6.90 -24.13 0.09
N ASN A 3 -8.14 -23.64 0.01
CA ASN A 3 -8.37 -22.29 -0.48
C ASN A 3 -8.38 -21.41 0.76
N GLU A 4 -7.23 -20.83 1.07
CA GLU A 4 -7.15 -19.69 1.98
C GLU A 4 -8.15 -18.66 1.45
N ASP A 5 -9.29 -18.47 2.12
CA ASP A 5 -10.34 -17.51 1.74
C ASP A 5 -9.79 -16.08 1.89
N TRP A 6 -9.04 -15.67 0.87
CA TRP A 6 -8.27 -14.45 0.79
C TRP A 6 -8.61 -13.68 -0.48
N ILE A 7 -8.54 -12.36 -0.38
CA ILE A 7 -8.56 -11.46 -1.53
C ILE A 7 -7.50 -11.87 -2.55
N LEU A 8 -7.80 -11.60 -3.82
CA LEU A 8 -6.85 -11.74 -4.92
C LEU A 8 -6.03 -10.45 -5.04
N ALA A 9 -4.88 -10.52 -5.72
CA ALA A 9 -4.12 -9.31 -6.06
C ALA A 9 -4.91 -8.35 -6.97
N SER A 10 -5.91 -8.87 -7.68
CA SER A 10 -6.85 -8.11 -8.50
C SER A 10 -8.10 -7.64 -7.75
N ASP A 11 -8.09 -7.58 -6.42
CA ASP A 11 -9.23 -7.10 -5.63
C ASP A 11 -9.47 -5.60 -5.88
N ASP A 12 -10.63 -5.27 -6.45
CA ASP A 12 -10.95 -3.90 -6.92
C ASP A 12 -10.92 -2.87 -5.79
N GLU A 13 -11.37 -3.22 -4.60
CA GLU A 13 -11.37 -2.31 -3.45
C GLU A 13 -9.96 -2.01 -2.95
N LEU A 14 -9.08 -3.03 -2.90
CA LEU A 14 -7.67 -2.85 -2.60
C LEU A 14 -6.99 -1.95 -3.63
N LEU A 15 -7.16 -2.24 -4.92
CA LEU A 15 -6.55 -1.48 -6.01
C LEU A 15 -7.04 -0.02 -6.01
N ALA A 16 -8.34 0.21 -5.84
CA ALA A 16 -8.88 1.57 -5.73
C ALA A 16 -8.34 2.33 -4.51
N SER A 17 -8.11 1.65 -3.38
CA SER A 17 -7.49 2.26 -2.19
C SER A 17 -6.03 2.63 -2.43
N ILE A 18 -5.25 1.73 -3.05
CA ILE A 18 -3.85 1.97 -3.41
C ILE A 18 -3.74 3.14 -4.39
N GLU A 19 -4.49 3.14 -5.49
CA GLU A 19 -4.48 4.23 -6.48
C GLU A 19 -4.87 5.58 -5.87
N LYS A 20 -5.84 5.59 -4.94
CA LYS A 20 -6.26 6.79 -4.22
C LYS A 20 -5.12 7.38 -3.38
N HIS A 21 -4.26 6.55 -2.79
CA HIS A 21 -3.24 6.97 -1.85
C HIS A 21 -1.86 7.17 -2.47
N GLU A 22 -1.46 6.34 -3.44
CA GLU A 22 -0.20 6.46 -4.18
C GLU A 22 -0.31 7.45 -5.35
N GLY A 23 -1.53 7.71 -5.82
CA GLY A 23 -1.82 8.61 -6.93
C GLY A 23 -1.90 7.90 -8.27
N ASN A 24 -2.39 8.64 -9.27
CA ASN A 24 -2.49 8.20 -10.65
C ASN A 24 -1.64 9.10 -11.56
N LYS A 25 -1.48 8.71 -12.84
CA LYS A 25 -0.67 9.46 -13.82
C LYS A 25 -1.05 10.94 -13.91
N ALA A 26 -2.34 11.25 -13.90
CA ALA A 26 -2.82 12.62 -13.98
C ALA A 26 -2.44 13.45 -12.72
N ALA A 27 -2.53 12.86 -11.53
CA ALA A 27 -2.10 13.48 -10.28
C ALA A 27 -0.58 13.70 -10.26
N ILE A 28 0.21 12.71 -10.69
CA ILE A 28 1.68 12.83 -10.80
C ILE A 28 2.05 13.97 -11.76
N TYR A 29 1.41 14.05 -12.93
CA TYR A 29 1.62 15.15 -13.88
C TYR A 29 1.30 16.51 -13.26
N ALA A 30 0.18 16.62 -12.54
CA ALA A 30 -0.21 17.86 -11.90
C ALA A 30 0.83 18.29 -10.86
N GLN A 31 1.29 17.37 -10.02
CA GLN A 31 2.29 17.64 -8.98
C GLN A 31 3.68 17.97 -9.55
N LEU A 32 4.06 17.37 -10.69
CA LEU A 32 5.31 17.74 -11.38
C LEU A 32 5.23 19.15 -11.97
N ARG A 33 4.07 19.52 -12.55
CA ARG A 33 3.86 20.86 -13.14
C ARG A 33 3.85 21.97 -12.12
N ASP A 34 3.27 21.72 -10.94
CA ASP A 34 3.21 22.72 -9.86
C ASP A 34 4.43 22.67 -8.92
N GLY A 35 5.37 21.75 -9.16
CA GLY A 35 6.61 21.62 -8.41
C GLY A 35 6.47 20.99 -7.03
N ARG A 36 5.29 20.45 -6.66
CA ARG A 36 5.11 19.67 -5.43
C ARG A 36 5.82 18.33 -5.48
N LEU A 37 5.99 17.77 -6.68
CA LEU A 37 6.77 16.56 -6.92
C LEU A 37 7.99 16.91 -7.77
N LYS A 38 9.11 16.25 -7.52
CA LYS A 38 10.34 16.41 -8.30
C LYS A 38 10.53 15.20 -9.20
N ALA A 39 10.87 15.43 -10.46
CA ALA A 39 11.32 14.36 -11.34
C ALA A 39 12.63 13.76 -10.81
N ALA A 40 12.82 12.46 -11.01
CA ALA A 40 14.09 11.80 -10.73
C ALA A 40 15.19 12.40 -11.62
N LYS A 41 16.45 12.39 -11.16
CA LYS A 41 17.55 13.14 -11.79
C LYS A 41 17.74 12.86 -13.29
N ASN A 42 17.51 11.62 -13.72
CA ASN A 42 17.71 11.18 -15.10
C ASN A 42 16.41 11.13 -15.93
N CYS A 43 15.29 11.59 -15.36
CA CYS A 43 13.99 11.54 -16.03
C CYS A 43 13.64 12.90 -16.63
N ASP A 44 13.35 12.91 -17.94
CA ASP A 44 12.71 14.06 -18.58
C ASP A 44 11.19 13.99 -18.40
N ALA A 45 10.70 14.59 -17.32
CA ALA A 45 9.26 14.62 -17.02
C ALA A 45 8.44 15.34 -18.09
N GLN A 46 9.00 16.33 -18.79
CA GLN A 46 8.29 17.04 -19.85
C GLN A 46 8.12 16.14 -21.08
N TYR A 47 9.16 15.40 -21.45
CA TYR A 47 9.07 14.36 -22.48
C TYR A 47 8.02 13.31 -22.11
N CYS A 48 8.03 12.81 -20.86
CA CYS A 48 7.05 11.81 -20.41
C CYS A 48 5.62 12.33 -20.53
N MET A 49 5.36 13.55 -20.05
CA MET A 49 4.05 14.19 -20.16
C MET A 49 3.60 14.39 -21.61
N ASN A 50 4.51 14.76 -22.51
CA ASN A 50 4.21 14.96 -23.94
C ASN A 50 3.90 13.65 -24.67
N ASN A 51 4.51 12.55 -24.24
CA ASN A 51 4.34 11.21 -24.84
C ASN A 51 3.35 10.32 -24.08
N ASN A 52 2.67 10.88 -23.07
CA ASN A 52 1.72 10.17 -22.23
C ASN A 52 2.29 8.93 -21.49
N THR A 53 3.56 8.97 -21.09
CA THR A 53 4.24 7.92 -20.30
C THR A 53 4.44 8.33 -18.84
N TRP A 54 4.63 7.36 -17.95
CA TRP A 54 4.86 7.61 -16.53
C TRP A 54 6.31 8.05 -16.26
N PRO A 55 6.54 9.25 -15.71
CA PRO A 55 7.86 9.71 -15.32
C PRO A 55 8.32 9.06 -14.02
N ALA A 56 9.63 8.88 -13.87
CA ALA A 56 10.23 8.63 -12.56
C ALA A 56 10.29 9.93 -11.74
N TYR A 57 10.01 9.82 -10.45
CA TYR A 57 9.91 10.92 -9.50
C TYR A 57 10.58 10.59 -8.17
N ILE A 58 10.82 11.62 -7.36
CA ILE A 58 11.34 11.48 -6.00
C ILE A 58 10.16 11.38 -5.02
N ASP A 59 10.09 10.29 -4.26
CA ASP A 59 9.04 10.08 -3.25
C ASP A 59 9.26 10.92 -1.98
N SER A 60 8.39 10.70 -0.98
CA SER A 60 8.48 11.40 0.31
C SER A 60 9.70 11.04 1.16
N GLU A 61 10.37 9.92 0.86
CA GLU A 61 11.60 9.48 1.53
C GLU A 61 12.87 9.89 0.76
N GLY A 62 12.72 10.52 -0.41
CA GLY A 62 13.84 10.96 -1.24
C GLY A 62 14.35 9.89 -2.21
N LEU A 63 13.54 8.85 -2.48
CA LEU A 63 13.90 7.71 -3.31
C LEU A 63 13.26 7.80 -4.70
N ASP A 64 13.98 7.30 -5.70
CA ASP A 64 13.52 7.25 -7.09
C ASP A 64 12.39 6.22 -7.22
N THR A 65 11.22 6.67 -7.68
CA THR A 65 9.96 5.92 -7.75
C THR A 65 9.32 6.12 -9.12
N VAL A 66 8.59 5.13 -9.63
CA VAL A 66 7.82 5.24 -10.89
C VAL A 66 6.43 4.64 -10.71
N GLY A 67 5.50 4.98 -11.61
CA GLY A 67 4.16 4.40 -11.59
C GLY A 67 3.41 4.68 -10.29
N ILE A 68 2.71 3.65 -9.80
CA ILE A 68 1.85 3.70 -8.61
C ILE A 68 2.69 3.21 -7.41
N GLY A 69 3.52 4.11 -6.87
CA GLY A 69 4.30 3.86 -5.66
C GLY A 69 5.42 2.81 -5.79
N HIS A 70 5.90 2.50 -7.00
CA HIS A 70 6.94 1.50 -7.20
C HIS A 70 8.34 2.10 -7.00
N LEU A 71 9.03 1.68 -5.93
CA LEU A 71 10.42 2.05 -5.67
C LEU A 71 11.34 1.43 -6.72
N ILE A 72 12.13 2.25 -7.43
CA ILE A 72 13.08 1.79 -8.45
C ILE A 72 14.28 1.10 -7.78
N THR A 73 14.52 -0.15 -8.15
CA THR A 73 15.59 -0.99 -7.60
C THR A 73 16.72 -1.28 -8.59
N GLY A 74 16.50 -1.03 -9.89
CA GLY A 74 17.43 -1.34 -10.97
C GLY A 74 17.31 -2.78 -11.51
N ASN A 75 16.35 -3.56 -11.02
CA ASN A 75 16.06 -4.91 -11.51
C ASN A 75 14.86 -4.95 -12.47
N GLU A 76 14.26 -3.79 -12.75
CA GLU A 76 13.09 -3.68 -13.62
C GLU A 76 13.46 -4.06 -15.06
N PRO A 77 12.57 -4.71 -15.82
CA PRO A 77 12.85 -5.16 -17.18
C PRO A 77 12.84 -4.03 -18.22
N TYR A 78 12.65 -2.78 -17.79
CA TYR A 78 12.54 -1.58 -18.60
C TYR A 78 13.29 -0.41 -17.95
N ASP A 79 13.66 0.59 -18.75
CA ASP A 79 14.27 1.82 -18.24
C ASP A 79 13.21 2.72 -17.58
N CYS A 80 13.19 2.74 -16.26
CA CYS A 80 12.26 3.55 -15.47
C CYS A 80 12.41 5.06 -15.70
N TYR A 81 13.56 5.53 -16.19
CA TYR A 81 13.85 6.95 -16.37
C TYR A 81 13.47 7.47 -17.77
N ALA A 82 13.31 6.57 -18.74
CA ALA A 82 12.93 6.91 -20.13
C ALA A 82 11.43 7.17 -20.32
N GLY A 83 10.62 6.94 -19.28
CA GLY A 83 9.16 7.02 -19.31
C GLY A 83 8.54 5.64 -19.54
N VAL A 84 7.67 5.22 -18.62
CA VAL A 84 7.11 3.87 -18.57
C VAL A 84 5.69 3.83 -19.16
N SER A 85 5.33 2.74 -19.84
CA SER A 85 3.99 2.61 -20.43
C SER A 85 2.92 2.32 -19.37
N ASP A 86 1.65 2.59 -19.69
CA ASP A 86 0.54 2.20 -18.81
C ASP A 86 0.52 0.70 -18.56
N GLN A 87 0.80 -0.11 -19.59
CA GLN A 87 0.82 -1.56 -19.49
C GLN A 87 1.91 -2.05 -18.52
N ASP A 88 3.11 -1.48 -18.59
CA ASP A 88 4.23 -1.86 -17.72
C ASP A 88 3.97 -1.45 -16.27
N VAL A 89 3.42 -0.24 -16.04
CA VAL A 89 3.03 0.19 -14.68
C VAL A 89 1.94 -0.70 -14.09
N MET A 90 0.93 -1.09 -14.86
CA MET A 90 -0.12 -1.99 -14.36
C MET A 90 0.40 -3.40 -14.09
N MET A 91 1.32 -3.90 -14.92
CA MET A 91 2.00 -5.18 -14.68
C MET A 91 2.84 -5.13 -13.41
N GLN A 92 3.59 -4.04 -13.21
CA GLN A 92 4.39 -3.82 -12.02
C GLN A 92 3.53 -3.74 -10.76
N LEU A 93 2.46 -2.95 -10.79
CA LEU A 93 1.52 -2.84 -9.68
C LEU A 93 0.93 -4.21 -9.31
N SER A 94 0.54 -5.02 -10.29
CA SER A 94 0.02 -6.37 -10.03
C SER A 94 1.05 -7.25 -9.29
N GLN A 95 2.32 -7.18 -9.68
CA GLN A 95 3.39 -7.95 -9.05
C GLN A 95 3.67 -7.45 -7.62
N ASP A 96 3.71 -6.13 -7.43
CA ASP A 96 3.93 -5.50 -6.13
C ASP A 96 2.79 -5.88 -5.17
N VAL A 97 1.53 -5.77 -5.61
CA VAL A 97 0.37 -6.17 -4.79
C VAL A 97 0.43 -7.65 -4.42
N GLU A 98 0.80 -8.53 -5.35
CA GLU A 98 0.96 -9.96 -5.05
C GLU A 98 2.05 -10.22 -3.99
N GLN A 99 3.19 -9.54 -4.09
CA GLN A 99 4.26 -9.61 -3.09
C GLN A 99 3.80 -9.11 -1.71
N HIS A 100 3.07 -7.99 -1.66
CA HIS A 100 2.58 -7.42 -0.41
C HIS A 100 1.43 -8.22 0.21
N LEU A 101 0.59 -8.86 -0.62
CA LEU A 101 -0.39 -9.85 -0.18
C LEU A 101 0.29 -11.06 0.46
N GLY A 102 1.35 -11.57 -0.17
CA GLY A 102 2.19 -12.63 0.41
C GLY A 102 2.80 -12.24 1.76
N SER A 103 3.20 -10.97 1.90
CA SER A 103 3.71 -10.39 3.14
C SER A 103 2.64 -10.30 4.24
N ALA A 104 1.43 -9.86 3.90
CA ALA A 104 0.29 -9.81 4.82
C ALA A 104 -0.13 -11.22 5.29
N LYS A 105 -0.18 -12.19 4.38
CA LYS A 105 -0.40 -13.61 4.70
C LYS A 105 0.65 -14.16 5.66
N LYS A 106 1.93 -13.81 5.44
CA LYS A 106 3.02 -14.22 6.34
C LYS A 106 2.83 -13.65 7.75
N LEU A 107 2.52 -12.36 7.89
CA LEU A 107 2.24 -11.74 9.19
C LEU A 107 1.03 -12.38 9.88
N THR A 108 -0.05 -12.62 9.13
CA THR A 108 -1.26 -13.30 9.62
C THR A 108 -0.90 -14.65 10.25
N ARG A 109 -0.10 -15.48 9.55
CA ARG A 109 0.36 -16.78 10.06
C ARG A 109 1.26 -16.64 11.29
N GLN A 110 2.19 -15.69 11.29
CA GLN A 110 3.10 -15.44 12.42
C GLN A 110 2.35 -15.05 13.71
N TYR A 111 1.22 -14.38 13.57
CA TYR A 111 0.40 -13.92 14.69
C TYR A 111 -0.80 -14.84 15.00
N GLY A 112 -0.96 -15.96 14.29
CA GLY A 112 -2.08 -16.88 14.50
C GLY A 112 -3.45 -16.25 14.26
N MET A 113 -3.56 -15.32 13.30
CA MET A 113 -4.79 -14.62 12.99
C MET A 113 -5.72 -15.47 12.11
N ASN A 114 -6.99 -15.61 12.50
CA ASN A 114 -8.03 -16.26 11.71
C ASN A 114 -8.87 -15.20 10.97
N ILE A 115 -8.43 -14.85 9.76
CA ILE A 115 -9.06 -13.79 8.95
C ILE A 115 -9.63 -14.29 7.62
N GLY A 116 -9.81 -15.60 7.45
CA GLY A 116 -10.47 -16.14 6.27
C GLY A 116 -11.86 -15.52 6.09
N GLY A 117 -12.13 -14.97 4.91
CA GLY A 117 -13.40 -14.26 4.61
C GLY A 117 -13.53 -12.86 5.22
N ASN A 118 -12.56 -12.41 6.03
CA ASN A 118 -12.52 -11.04 6.55
C ASN A 118 -11.73 -10.14 5.59
N TYR A 119 -12.34 -9.81 4.46
CA TYR A 119 -11.69 -9.07 3.38
C TYR A 119 -11.23 -7.66 3.79
N VAL A 120 -11.93 -7.00 4.73
CA VAL A 120 -11.52 -5.68 5.24
C VAL A 120 -10.17 -5.76 5.95
N VAL A 121 -9.96 -6.75 6.82
CA VAL A 121 -8.66 -6.92 7.51
C VAL A 121 -7.58 -7.33 6.53
N GLN A 122 -7.89 -8.21 5.58
CA GLN A 122 -6.92 -8.63 4.56
C GLN A 122 -6.44 -7.46 3.69
N ARG A 123 -7.37 -6.59 3.25
CA ARG A 123 -7.07 -5.36 2.50
C ARG A 123 -6.23 -4.41 3.34
N PHE A 124 -6.64 -4.14 4.58
CA PHE A 124 -5.89 -3.27 5.50
C PHE A 124 -4.44 -3.75 5.68
N MET A 125 -4.25 -5.05 5.95
CA MET A 125 -2.91 -5.60 6.15
C MET A 125 -2.07 -5.58 4.87
N THR A 126 -2.68 -5.85 3.72
CA THR A 126 -2.01 -5.83 2.41
C THR A 126 -1.60 -4.42 2.03
N GLU A 127 -2.50 -3.44 2.17
CA GLU A 127 -2.22 -2.05 1.86
C GLU A 127 -1.16 -1.44 2.81
N LEU A 128 -1.16 -1.83 4.09
CA LEU A 128 -0.13 -1.39 5.02
C LEU A 128 1.23 -2.03 4.69
N CYS A 129 1.24 -3.31 4.30
CA CYS A 129 2.43 -3.96 3.74
C CYS A 129 2.91 -3.27 2.47
N PHE A 130 2.01 -2.81 1.60
CA PHE A 130 2.35 -2.07 0.38
C PHE A 130 3.05 -0.76 0.73
N ASN A 131 2.50 0.02 1.66
CA ASN A 131 3.03 1.34 1.97
C ASN A 131 4.39 1.34 2.68
N ILE A 132 4.61 0.42 3.62
CA ILE A 132 5.81 0.43 4.49
C ILE A 132 6.60 -0.88 4.51
N GLY A 133 6.24 -1.82 3.64
CA GLY A 133 6.85 -3.15 3.56
C GLY A 133 6.51 -4.06 4.75
N HIS A 134 6.78 -5.36 4.57
CA HIS A 134 6.69 -6.35 5.64
C HIS A 134 7.55 -5.97 6.86
N GLY A 135 8.78 -5.51 6.62
CA GLY A 135 9.72 -5.13 7.67
C GLY A 135 9.20 -3.98 8.54
N GLY A 136 8.60 -2.96 7.92
CA GLY A 136 7.95 -1.85 8.61
C GLY A 136 6.73 -2.31 9.40
N TYR A 137 5.79 -3.00 8.75
CA TYR A 137 4.55 -3.41 9.41
C TYR A 137 4.78 -4.43 10.53
N SER A 138 5.75 -5.33 10.40
CA SER A 138 6.10 -6.29 11.45
C SER A 138 6.48 -5.65 12.80
N LYS A 139 6.81 -4.36 12.83
CA LYS A 139 7.17 -3.62 14.05
C LYS A 139 5.94 -3.12 14.84
N PHE A 140 4.73 -3.22 14.29
CA PHE A 140 3.47 -2.78 14.92
C PHE A 140 2.99 -3.81 15.96
N LYS A 141 3.84 -4.15 16.94
CA LYS A 141 3.62 -5.28 17.85
C LYS A 141 2.28 -5.20 18.60
N ASN A 142 1.96 -4.02 19.15
CA ASN A 142 0.69 -3.81 19.84
C ASN A 142 -0.51 -3.81 18.88
N GLY A 143 -0.42 -3.09 17.77
CA GLY A 143 -1.46 -3.06 16.75
C GLY A 143 -1.80 -4.46 16.22
N LEU A 144 -0.78 -5.25 15.88
CA LEU A 144 -0.94 -6.64 15.43
C LEU A 144 -1.52 -7.52 16.53
N ARG A 145 -1.08 -7.40 17.79
CA ARG A 145 -1.63 -8.17 18.91
C ARG A 145 -3.12 -7.87 19.14
N LYS A 146 -3.51 -6.59 19.13
CA LYS A 146 -4.91 -6.19 19.31
C LYS A 146 -5.76 -6.59 18.11
N LEU A 147 -5.22 -6.48 16.89
CA LEU A 147 -5.89 -6.95 15.69
C LEU A 147 -6.12 -8.47 15.75
N THR A 148 -5.12 -9.27 16.16
CA THR A 148 -5.28 -10.72 16.40
C THR A 148 -6.40 -11.01 17.37
N ALA A 149 -6.43 -10.31 18.51
CA ALA A 149 -7.44 -10.52 19.54
C ALA A 149 -8.86 -10.22 19.03
N ALA A 150 -9.02 -9.17 18.23
CA ALA A 150 -10.28 -8.78 17.61
C ALA A 150 -10.76 -9.80 16.56
N VAL A 151 -9.89 -10.18 15.61
CA VAL A 151 -10.28 -11.14 14.55
C VAL A 151 -10.56 -12.53 15.08
N ASN A 152 -9.83 -12.96 16.11
CA ASN A 152 -10.04 -14.25 16.77
C ASN A 152 -11.18 -14.21 17.79
N ARG A 153 -11.83 -13.06 17.99
CA ARG A 153 -12.96 -12.87 18.92
C ARG A 153 -12.67 -13.36 20.34
N THR A 154 -11.45 -13.07 20.82
CA THR A 154 -11.02 -13.44 22.18
C THR A 154 -11.73 -12.61 23.28
N GLY A 155 -12.32 -11.47 22.91
CA GLY A 155 -13.01 -10.55 23.82
C GLY A 155 -12.08 -9.54 24.51
N GLU A 156 -10.76 -9.61 24.30
CA GLU A 156 -9.81 -8.71 24.96
C GLU A 156 -9.72 -7.31 24.32
N TYR A 157 -9.87 -7.24 23.00
CA TYR A 157 -9.74 -6.00 22.21
C TYR A 157 -10.70 -6.01 21.03
N THR A 158 -11.11 -4.81 20.60
CA THR A 158 -11.94 -4.57 19.42
C THR A 158 -11.10 -4.06 18.24
N TYR A 159 -11.70 -3.94 17.05
CA TYR A 159 -11.01 -3.36 15.89
C TYR A 159 -10.64 -1.89 16.14
N SER A 160 -11.46 -1.14 16.87
CA SER A 160 -11.14 0.23 17.28
C SER A 160 -9.88 0.31 18.15
N HIS A 161 -9.69 -0.63 19.08
CA HIS A 161 -8.48 -0.66 19.89
C HIS A 161 -7.22 -0.94 19.05
N ALA A 162 -7.35 -1.78 18.02
CA ALA A 162 -6.26 -2.01 17.07
C ALA A 162 -6.00 -0.78 16.19
N ALA A 163 -7.06 -0.13 15.70
CA ALA A 163 -6.99 1.11 14.91
C ALA A 163 -6.25 2.23 15.66
N ASP A 164 -6.52 2.39 16.96
CA ASP A 164 -5.85 3.40 17.80
C ASP A 164 -4.34 3.16 17.90
N GLU A 165 -3.90 1.91 18.05
CA GLU A 165 -2.46 1.57 18.06
C GLU A 165 -1.80 1.81 16.70
N HIS A 166 -2.52 1.60 15.59
CA HIS A 166 -1.96 1.91 14.26
C HIS A 166 -1.85 3.42 14.03
N LEU A 167 -2.76 4.22 14.59
CA LEU A 167 -2.67 5.68 14.55
C LEU A 167 -1.59 6.25 15.47
N ASP A 168 -1.24 5.56 16.56
CA ASP A 168 -0.11 5.93 17.41
C ASP A 168 1.23 5.43 16.84
N SER A 169 1.50 5.72 15.57
CA SER A 169 2.70 5.28 14.88
C SER A 169 3.38 6.41 14.12
N LYS A 170 4.69 6.25 13.84
CA LYS A 170 5.43 7.18 12.97
C LYS A 170 4.80 7.21 11.57
N TRP A 171 4.37 6.05 11.07
CA TRP A 171 3.67 5.91 9.81
C TRP A 171 2.45 6.83 9.74
N ALA A 172 1.57 6.79 10.74
CA ALA A 172 0.38 7.64 10.76
C ALA A 172 0.70 9.15 10.77
N ARG A 173 1.83 9.52 11.39
CA ARG A 173 2.35 10.90 11.35
C ARG A 173 2.94 11.29 9.99
N GLN A 174 3.39 10.34 9.18
CA GLN A 174 3.94 10.61 7.84
C GLN A 174 2.83 10.73 6.80
N VAL A 175 1.85 9.82 6.81
CA VAL A 175 0.84 9.72 5.73
C VAL A 175 -0.52 10.34 6.08
N HIS A 176 -0.66 10.85 7.32
CA HIS A 176 -1.79 11.63 7.82
C HIS A 176 -3.18 11.07 7.44
N GLN A 177 -3.80 11.62 6.39
CA GLN A 177 -5.15 11.28 5.98
C GLN A 177 -5.27 9.84 5.46
N ARG A 178 -4.23 9.31 4.82
CA ARG A 178 -4.18 7.90 4.41
C ARG A 178 -4.34 6.98 5.61
N ALA A 179 -3.58 7.22 6.67
CA ALA A 179 -3.66 6.41 7.88
C ALA A 179 -5.05 6.46 8.51
N ARG A 180 -5.66 7.64 8.59
CA ARG A 180 -7.04 7.81 9.06
C ARG A 180 -8.06 7.06 8.20
N ASN A 181 -7.94 7.13 6.87
CA ASN A 181 -8.84 6.42 5.96
C ASN A 181 -8.74 4.90 6.18
N MET A 182 -7.52 4.36 6.23
CA MET A 182 -7.28 2.92 6.39
C MET A 182 -7.80 2.40 7.73
N VAL A 183 -7.50 3.06 8.86
CA VAL A 183 -7.96 2.55 10.16
C VAL A 183 -9.47 2.70 10.37
N ASN A 184 -10.13 3.63 9.66
CA ASN A 184 -11.58 3.75 9.72
C ASN A 184 -12.30 2.54 9.09
N THR A 185 -11.69 1.87 8.11
CA THR A 185 -12.27 0.62 7.57
C THR A 185 -12.23 -0.50 8.62
N LEU A 186 -11.17 -0.56 9.44
CA LEU A 186 -11.13 -1.48 10.59
C LEU A 186 -12.19 -1.13 11.63
N ARG A 187 -12.32 0.15 12.02
CA ARG A 187 -13.31 0.59 13.02
C ARG A 187 -14.74 0.21 12.63
N ALA A 188 -15.08 0.32 11.35
CA ALA A 188 -16.40 -0.05 10.85
C ALA A 188 -16.77 -1.53 11.08
N LEU A 189 -15.80 -2.41 11.34
CA LEU A 189 -16.06 -3.81 11.67
C LEU A 189 -16.59 -4.02 13.10
N ASP A 190 -16.44 -3.04 13.99
CA ASP A 190 -17.03 -3.11 15.34
C ASP A 190 -18.57 -2.91 15.31
N ASP A 191 -19.11 -2.34 14.22
CA ASP A 191 -20.53 -2.00 14.05
C ASP A 191 -21.35 -3.08 13.29
N ILE A 192 -20.72 -4.22 12.95
CA ILE A 192 -21.31 -5.33 12.17
C ILE A 192 -21.49 -6.57 13.04
#